data_AF-A0A3E4QWF2-F1
#
_entry.id   AF-A0A3E4QWF2-F1
#
_cell.length_a   1.000
_cell.length_b   1.000
_cell.length_c   1.000
_cell.angle_alpha   90.00
_cell.angle_beta   90.00
_cell.angle_gamma   90.00
#
_symmetry.space_group_name_H-M   'P 1'
#
loop_
_entity.id
_entity.type
_entity.pdbx_description
1 polymer ?
#
loop_
_entity_poly.entity_id
_entity_poly.type
_entity_poly.pdbx_seq_one_letter_code
_entity_poly.pdbx_strand_id
1 'polypeptide(L)'
;MIPIDAFMALYDALPGSDEIELQFFGERPHDYMVIKDEDCAIFQAYGNGEHAWVSFPSIGDLIAADLPDGICLARDWDELEVVIVDSTWVLPNEWDIADLEKRFSISLG
;
A
#
# COMPACT_ATOMS: atom_id res chain seq x y z
N MET A 1 -6.58 -4.08 10.28
CA MET A 1 -5.69 -3.38 9.33
C MET A 1 -4.53 -2.75 10.10
N ILE A 2 -3.33 -2.70 9.53
CA ILE A 2 -2.20 -1.95 10.09
C ILE A 2 -2.48 -0.44 10.03
N PRO A 3 -1.95 0.40 10.93
CA PRO A 3 -2.10 1.85 10.82
C PRO A 3 -1.49 2.38 9.51
N ILE A 4 -2.09 3.41 8.93
CA ILE A 4 -1.60 4.01 7.68
C ILE A 4 -0.18 4.57 7.84
N ASP A 5 0.14 5.13 9.01
CA ASP A 5 1.49 5.61 9.33
C ASP A 5 2.50 4.46 9.35
N ALA A 6 2.10 3.28 9.87
CA ALA A 6 2.93 2.08 9.86
C ALA A 6 3.15 1.56 8.43
N PHE A 7 2.13 1.66 7.58
CA PHE A 7 2.28 1.36 6.15
C PHE A 7 3.26 2.32 5.45
N MET A 8 3.15 3.62 5.69
CA MET A 8 4.08 4.61 5.10
C MET A 8 5.52 4.37 5.54
N ALA A 9 5.74 4.08 6.83
CA ALA A 9 7.07 3.77 7.35
C ALA A 9 7.60 2.42 6.81
N LEU A 10 6.73 1.43 6.61
CA LEU A 10 7.06 0.19 5.92
C LEU A 10 7.49 0.45 4.47
N TYR A 11 6.70 1.22 3.73
CA TYR A 11 7.01 1.62 2.35
C TYR A 11 8.38 2.31 2.27
N ASP A 12 8.68 3.23 3.20
CA ASP A 12 9.98 3.92 3.24
C ASP A 12 11.14 2.96 3.54
N ALA A 13 10.90 1.89 4.30
CA ALA A 13 11.91 0.89 4.67
C ALA A 13 12.23 -0.12 3.56
N LEU A 14 11.29 -0.34 2.64
CA LEU A 14 11.48 -1.27 1.53
C LEU A 14 12.58 -0.77 0.57
N PRO A 15 13.41 -1.66 -0.01
CA PRO A 15 14.28 -1.28 -1.13
C PRO A 15 13.46 -0.74 -2.31
N GLY A 16 14.09 0.06 -3.17
CA GLY A 16 13.43 0.53 -4.40
C GLY A 16 13.04 -0.63 -5.31
N SER A 17 11.94 -0.47 -6.06
CA SER A 17 11.30 -1.46 -6.93
C SER A 17 10.40 -2.51 -6.26
N ASP A 18 10.08 -2.39 -4.98
CA ASP A 18 9.10 -3.27 -4.34
C ASP A 18 7.66 -2.86 -4.67
N GLU A 19 6.80 -3.87 -4.79
CA GLU A 19 5.37 -3.74 -5.08
C GLU A 19 4.57 -4.19 -3.84
N ILE A 20 3.65 -3.35 -3.37
CA ILE A 20 2.77 -3.65 -2.24
C ILE A 20 1.33 -3.69 -2.73
N GLU A 21 0.70 -4.84 -2.61
CA GLU A 21 -0.68 -5.05 -3.00
C GLU A 21 -1.64 -4.65 -1.87
N LEU A 22 -2.72 -3.97 -2.25
CA LEU A 22 -3.79 -3.51 -1.38
C LEU A 22 -5.10 -4.14 -1.85
N GLN A 23 -5.75 -4.89 -0.96
CA GLN A 23 -7.05 -5.51 -1.22
C GLN A 23 -8.11 -4.87 -0.32
N PHE A 24 -9.22 -4.44 -0.91
CA PHE A 24 -10.37 -3.85 -0.22
C PHE A 24 -11.47 -4.90 0.02
N PHE A 25 -12.24 -4.75 1.10
CA PHE A 25 -13.42 -5.58 1.34
C PHE A 25 -14.48 -5.43 0.22
N GLY A 26 -15.04 -6.55 -0.24
CA GLY A 26 -16.21 -6.59 -1.14
C GLY A 26 -15.89 -6.81 -2.63
N GLU A 27 -16.84 -6.49 -3.52
CA GLU A 27 -16.75 -6.71 -4.99
C GLU A 27 -16.01 -5.59 -5.75
N ARG A 28 -15.14 -4.81 -5.09
CA ARG A 28 -14.29 -3.82 -5.80
C ARG A 28 -13.33 -4.57 -6.73
N PRO A 29 -12.96 -4.01 -7.90
CA PRO A 29 -11.96 -4.63 -8.78
C PRO A 29 -10.74 -5.01 -7.95
N HIS A 30 -10.45 -6.30 -7.96
CA HIS A 30 -9.50 -6.90 -7.04
C HIS A 30 -8.09 -6.53 -7.48
N ASP A 31 -7.33 -6.03 -6.50
CA ASP A 31 -5.88 -5.83 -6.50
C ASP A 31 -5.45 -4.42 -6.96
N TYR A 32 -5.13 -3.56 -5.99
CA TYR A 32 -4.42 -2.31 -6.22
C TYR A 32 -2.95 -2.51 -5.85
N MET A 33 -2.04 -1.86 -6.57
CA MET A 33 -0.62 -1.94 -6.30
C MET A 33 -0.05 -0.56 -5.97
N VAL A 34 0.71 -0.49 -4.88
CA VAL A 34 1.57 0.64 -4.55
C VAL A 34 3.01 0.22 -4.80
N ILE A 35 3.66 0.86 -5.77
CA ILE A 35 5.00 0.51 -6.21
C ILE A 35 5.96 1.61 -5.81
N LYS A 36 7.08 1.22 -5.21
CA LYS A 36 8.17 2.13 -4.87
C LYS A 36 9.15 2.26 -6.03
N ASP A 37 9.20 3.44 -6.63
CA ASP A 37 10.24 3.80 -7.59
C ASP A 37 11.27 4.73 -6.92
N GLU A 38 12.46 4.88 -7.51
CA GLU A 38 13.60 5.59 -6.90
C GLU A 38 13.26 7.02 -6.46
N ASP A 39 12.39 7.70 -7.23
CA ASP A 39 12.03 9.11 -7.04
C ASP A 39 10.53 9.35 -6.86
N CYS A 40 9.69 8.31 -6.87
CA CYS A 40 8.24 8.48 -6.85
C CYS A 40 7.48 7.29 -6.26
N ALA A 41 6.22 7.52 -5.88
CA ALA A 41 5.28 6.46 -5.52
C ALA A 41 4.29 6.26 -6.66
N ILE A 42 4.07 5.01 -7.07
CA ILE A 42 3.17 4.70 -8.18
C ILE A 42 1.97 3.94 -7.62
N PHE A 43 0.77 4.39 -7.98
CA PHE A 43 -0.45 3.64 -7.78
C PHE A 43 -0.88 2.99 -9.09
N GLN A 44 -1.18 1.70 -9.05
CA GLN A 44 -1.69 0.93 -10.18
C GLN A 44 -3.00 0.27 -9.77
N ALA A 45 -4.07 0.54 -10.53
CA ALA A 45 -5.34 -0.15 -10.38
C ALA A 45 -5.44 -1.30 -11.40
N TYR A 46 -5.77 -2.50 -10.94
CA TYR A 46 -6.15 -3.61 -11.82
C TYR A 46 -7.67 -3.66 -11.96
N GLY A 47 -8.17 -3.24 -13.14
CA GLY A 47 -9.59 -3.35 -13.47
C GLY A 47 -9.79 -3.80 -14.90
N ASN A 48 -10.55 -4.89 -15.11
CA ASN A 48 -11.16 -5.33 -16.38
C ASN A 48 -10.45 -4.93 -17.71
N GLY A 49 -9.12 -5.09 -17.79
CA GLY A 49 -8.34 -4.91 -19.01
C GLY A 49 -7.73 -3.52 -19.26
N GLU A 50 -7.94 -2.54 -18.38
CA GLU A 50 -7.25 -1.24 -18.44
C GLU A 50 -6.39 -1.03 -17.20
N HIS A 51 -5.10 -0.84 -17.45
CA HIS A 51 -4.10 -0.55 -16.44
C HIS A 51 -4.01 0.97 -16.27
N ALA A 52 -4.62 1.50 -15.20
CA ALA A 52 -4.44 2.90 -14.83
C ALA A 52 -3.27 3.02 -13.86
N TRP A 53 -2.18 3.64 -14.29
CA TRP A 53 -1.01 3.92 -13.44
C TRP A 53 -0.89 5.42 -13.24
N VAL A 54 -0.72 5.85 -12.00
CA VAL A 54 -0.54 7.25 -11.64
C VAL A 54 0.67 7.36 -10.73
N SER A 55 1.61 8.23 -11.10
CA SER A 55 2.81 8.51 -10.31
C SER A 55 2.61 9.76 -9.45
N PHE A 56 3.11 9.69 -8.23
CA PHE A 56 3.06 10.74 -7.23
C PHE A 56 4.47 11.07 -6.74
N PRO A 57 4.80 12.34 -6.44
CA PRO A 57 6.15 12.71 -5.99
C PRO A 57 6.59 12.03 -4.68
N SER A 58 5.64 11.58 -3.87
CA SER A 58 5.91 10.89 -2.61
C SER A 58 4.77 9.95 -2.24
N ILE A 59 5.02 9.04 -1.29
CA ILE A 59 3.97 8.19 -0.71
C ILE A 59 2.90 9.04 0.00
N GLY A 60 3.29 10.14 0.65
CA GLY A 60 2.34 11.06 1.28
C GLY A 60 1.37 11.69 0.27
N ASP A 61 1.88 12.07 -0.91
CA ASP A 61 1.04 12.61 -1.99
C ASP A 61 0.06 11.57 -2.53
N LEU A 62 0.51 10.32 -2.69
CA LEU A 62 -0.34 9.20 -3.10
C LEU A 62 -1.45 8.96 -2.07
N ILE A 63 -1.10 8.92 -0.78
CA ILE A 63 -2.04 8.67 0.32
C ILE A 63 -3.14 9.74 0.39
N ALA A 64 -2.79 11.00 0.13
CA ALA A 64 -3.70 12.14 0.19
C ALA A 64 -4.54 12.36 -1.09
N ALA A 65 -4.22 11.69 -2.20
CA ALA A 65 -4.88 11.92 -3.48
C ALA A 65 -6.23 11.19 -3.60
N ASP A 66 -7.13 11.77 -4.40
CA ASP A 66 -8.26 11.05 -4.97
C ASP A 66 -7.78 10.30 -6.23
N LEU A 67 -7.82 8.97 -6.16
CA LEU A 67 -7.36 8.05 -7.19
C LEU A 67 -8.42 7.87 -8.30
N PRO A 68 -8.06 7.32 -9.47
CA PRO A 68 -8.96 7.24 -10.64
C PRO A 68 -10.33 6.60 -10.40
N ASP A 69 -10.44 5.68 -9.43
CA ASP A 69 -11.69 4.99 -9.08
C ASP A 69 -12.43 5.66 -7.90
N GLY A 70 -12.02 6.88 -7.51
CA GLY A 70 -12.58 7.64 -6.39
C GLY A 70 -12.06 7.25 -5.01
N ILE A 71 -11.13 6.30 -4.94
CA ILE A 71 -10.48 5.87 -3.69
C ILE A 71 -9.56 6.98 -3.19
N CYS A 72 -9.54 7.20 -1.89
CA CYS A 72 -8.53 8.00 -1.22
C CYS A 72 -7.98 7.18 -0.05
N LEU A 73 -6.71 6.78 -0.09
CA LEU A 73 -6.15 5.88 0.92
C LEU A 73 -6.21 6.48 2.33
N ALA A 74 -6.01 7.79 2.49
CA ALA A 74 -6.16 8.45 3.78
C ALA A 74 -7.57 8.35 4.38
N ARG A 75 -8.60 8.28 3.53
CA ARG A 75 -10.01 8.22 3.95
C ARG A 75 -10.52 6.79 4.06
N ASP A 76 -10.13 5.95 3.13
CA ASP A 76 -10.72 4.63 2.89
C ASP A 76 -9.84 3.50 3.47
N TRP A 77 -8.80 3.83 4.25
CA TRP A 77 -7.83 2.86 4.78
C TRP A 77 -8.46 1.71 5.56
N ASP A 78 -9.47 2.00 6.38
CA ASP A 78 -10.18 1.01 7.19
C ASP A 78 -11.08 0.10 6.35
N GLU A 79 -11.27 0.40 5.06
CA GLU A 79 -11.96 -0.47 4.10
C GLU A 79 -11.03 -1.52 3.47
N LEU A 80 -9.73 -1.47 3.76
CA LEU A 80 -8.78 -2.50 3.35
C LEU A 80 -9.01 -3.79 4.15
N GLU A 81 -9.05 -4.90 3.42
CA GLU A 81 -9.03 -6.25 3.99
C GLU A 81 -7.59 -6.64 4.36
N VAL A 82 -6.65 -6.40 3.45
CA VAL A 82 -5.26 -6.82 3.65
C VAL A 82 -4.26 -6.00 2.84
N VAL A 83 -3.06 -5.84 3.41
CA VAL A 83 -1.86 -5.32 2.73
C VAL A 83 -0.90 -6.50 2.49
N ILE A 84 -0.45 -6.70 1.26
CA ILE A 84 0.41 -7.80 0.87
C ILE A 84 1.71 -7.23 0.29
N VAL A 85 2.82 -7.43 1.00
CA VAL A 85 4.14 -6.89 0.59
C VAL A 85 4.90 -7.84 -0.33
N ASP A 86 4.62 -9.14 -0.19
CA ASP A 86 5.07 -10.24 -1.03
C ASP A 86 4.15 -11.42 -0.73
N SER A 87 4.13 -12.44 -1.59
CA SER A 87 3.48 -13.74 -1.42
C SER A 87 3.71 -14.41 -0.05
N THR A 88 4.75 -14.01 0.68
CA THR A 88 5.08 -14.51 2.02
C THR A 88 4.51 -13.64 3.16
N TRP A 89 4.10 -12.40 2.88
CA TRP A 89 3.78 -11.38 3.88
C TRP A 89 2.42 -10.74 3.61
N VAL A 90 1.44 -11.26 4.33
CA VAL A 90 0.03 -10.87 4.28
C VAL A 90 -0.28 -10.23 5.64
N LEU A 91 -0.59 -8.93 5.65
CA LEU A 91 -0.72 -8.09 6.85
C LEU A 91 -2.18 -7.68 7.09
N PRO A 92 -3.03 -8.58 7.60
CA PRO A 92 -4.44 -8.26 7.86
C PRO A 92 -4.63 -7.37 9.10
N ASN A 93 -3.67 -7.35 10.04
CA ASN A 93 -3.82 -6.62 11.30
C ASN A 93 -2.48 -6.20 11.95
N GLU A 94 -2.59 -5.43 13.04
CA GLU A 94 -1.45 -4.80 13.72
C GLU A 94 -0.48 -5.77 14.39
N TRP A 95 -0.86 -7.03 14.61
CA TRP A 95 -0.03 -8.00 15.30
C TRP A 95 1.19 -8.41 14.46
N ASP A 96 1.11 -8.17 13.15
CA ASP A 96 2.17 -8.44 12.18
C ASP A 96 3.26 -7.34 12.16
N ILE A 97 3.04 -6.21 12.85
CA ILE A 97 3.96 -5.06 12.90
C ILE A 97 5.28 -5.44 13.59
N ALA A 98 5.24 -6.19 14.69
CA ALA A 98 6.44 -6.54 15.46
C ALA A 98 7.41 -7.43 14.65
N ASP A 99 6.89 -8.30 13.79
CA ASP A 99 7.69 -9.15 12.92
C ASP A 99 8.32 -8.33 11.77
N LEU A 100 7.59 -7.34 11.24
CA LEU A 100 8.11 -6.38 10.26
C LEU A 100 9.25 -5.52 10.82
N GLU A 101 9.03 -4.91 11.99
CA GLU A 101 10.02 -4.08 12.68
C GLU A 101 11.35 -4.83 12.84
N LYS A 102 11.28 -6.08 13.31
CA LYS A 102 12.45 -6.93 13.51
C LYS A 102 13.16 -7.25 12.19
N ARG A 103 12.43 -7.49 11.10
CA ARG A 103 13.02 -7.95 9.83
C ARG A 103 13.68 -6.84 9.04
N PHE A 104 13.07 -5.66 9.02
CA PHE A 104 13.61 -4.47 8.35
C PHE A 104 14.47 -3.62 9.27
N SER A 105 14.58 -3.98 10.56
CA SER A 105 15.29 -3.18 11.57
C SER A 105 14.77 -1.75 11.63
N ILE A 106 13.44 -1.61 11.54
CA ILE A 106 12.71 -0.34 11.61
C ILE A 106 11.82 -0.32 12.85
N SER A 107 11.34 0.86 13.22
CA SER A 107 10.29 1.00 14.23
C SER A 107 9.09 1.66 13.57
N LEU A 108 7.94 1.00 13.67
CA LEU A 108 6.69 1.38 13.01
C LEU A 108 5.69 2.05 13.96
N GLY A 109 6.03 2.18 15.25
CA GLY A 109 5.32 3.02 16.22
C GLY A 109 4.22 2.32 16.99
#